data_AF-A0A510TQP3-F1
#
_entry.id   AF-A0A510TQP3-F1
#
_cell.length_a   1.000
_cell.length_b   1.000
_cell.length_c   1.000
_cell.angle_alpha   90.00
_cell.angle_beta   90.00
_cell.angle_gamma   90.00
#
_symmetry.space_group_name_H-M   'P 1'
#
loop_
_entity.id
_entity.type
_entity.pdbx_description
1 polymer ?
#
loop_
_entity_poly.entity_id
_entity_poly.type
_entity_poly.pdbx_seq_one_letter_code
_entity_poly.pdbx_strand_id
1 'polypeptide(L)'
;MAEAVIVVALLLVAAAATAAVAAREPARQALVLSVLGVSLALLFTVLQAPDVGLSQLAVGSVLTPLLIMLSVRRVRRRGRTRDEAR
;
A
#
# COMPACT_ATOMS: atom_id res chain seq x y z
N MET A 1 12.33 -26.14 -3.13
CA MET A 1 12.77 -24.79 -3.58
C MET A 1 11.63 -23.78 -3.54
N ALA A 2 10.47 -24.08 -4.13
CA ALA A 2 9.31 -23.16 -4.14
C ALA A 2 8.88 -22.71 -2.73
N GLU A 3 8.86 -23.62 -1.74
CA GLU A 3 8.45 -23.27 -0.38
C GLU A 3 9.35 -22.21 0.28
N ALA A 4 10.67 -22.28 0.09
CA ALA A 4 11.58 -21.28 0.62
C ALA A 4 11.29 -19.90 0.02
N VAL A 5 10.99 -19.83 -1.28
CA VAL A 5 10.62 -18.58 -1.96
C VAL A 5 9.29 -18.04 -1.41
N ILE A 6 8.31 -18.91 -1.18
CA ILE A 6 7.02 -18.52 -0.58
C ILE A 6 7.23 -17.95 0.83
N VAL A 7 8.02 -18.63 1.67
CA VAL A 7 8.31 -18.16 3.03
C VAL A 7 9.00 -16.79 3.00
N VAL A 8 9.99 -16.59 2.13
CA VAL A 8 10.65 -15.29 1.97
C VAL A 8 9.66 -14.22 1.50
N ALA A 9 8.81 -14.51 0.53
CA ALA A 9 7.78 -13.58 0.05
C ALA A 9 6.77 -13.21 1.15
N LEU A 10 6.35 -14.18 1.96
CA LEU A 10 5.47 -13.94 3.12
C LEU A 10 6.14 -13.06 4.18
N LEU A 11 7.43 -13.30 4.48
CA LEU A 11 8.19 -12.46 5.40
C LEU A 11 8.34 -11.02 4.89
N LEU A 12 8.56 -10.84 3.58
CA LEU A 12 8.59 -9.52 2.95
C LEU A 12 7.25 -8.81 3.08
N VAL A 13 6.14 -9.50 2.81
CA VAL A 13 4.77 -8.95 2.96
C VAL A 13 4.51 -8.57 4.41
N ALA A 14 4.87 -9.43 5.37
CA ALA A 14 4.70 -9.16 6.80
C ALA A 14 5.49 -7.91 7.22
N ALA A 15 6.76 -7.81 6.81
CA ALA A 15 7.60 -6.66 7.10
C ALA A 15 7.04 -5.35 6.50
N ALA A 16 6.60 -5.38 5.23
CA ALA A 16 6.00 -4.23 4.57
C ALA A 16 4.69 -3.79 5.24
N ALA A 17 3.84 -4.75 5.63
CA ALA A 17 2.60 -4.47 6.35
C ALA A 17 2.86 -3.86 7.74
N THR A 18 3.79 -4.42 8.51
CA THR A 18 4.19 -3.85 9.81
C THR A 18 4.76 -2.43 9.65
N ALA A 19 5.59 -2.19 8.63
CA ALA A 19 6.12 -0.87 8.32
C ALA A 19 5.01 0.13 7.94
N ALA A 20 3.98 -0.32 7.22
CA ALA A 20 2.83 0.51 6.85
C ALA A 20 2.05 0.96 8.10
N VAL A 21 1.83 0.04 9.05
CA VAL A 21 1.17 0.35 10.34
C VAL A 21 2.02 1.31 11.19
N ALA A 22 3.35 1.17 11.15
CA ALA A 22 4.26 2.04 11.87
C ALA A 22 4.37 3.46 11.26
N ALA A 23 3.92 3.69 10.01
CA ALA A 23 3.99 4.98 9.35
C ALA A 23 2.84 5.90 9.78
N ARG A 24 3.15 6.94 10.56
CA ARG A 24 2.16 7.91 11.08
C ARG A 24 1.83 9.05 10.12
N GLU A 25 2.73 9.32 9.18
CA GLU A 25 2.54 10.38 8.18
C GLU A 25 1.85 9.83 6.93
N PRO A 26 0.74 10.41 6.46
CA PRO A 26 -0.03 9.88 5.34
C PRO A 26 0.76 9.70 4.04
N ALA A 27 1.71 10.60 3.76
CA ALA A 27 2.56 10.49 2.57
C ALA A 27 3.52 9.29 2.68
N ARG A 28 4.14 9.11 3.86
CA ARG A 28 5.02 7.97 4.13
C ARG A 28 4.23 6.66 4.15
N GLN A 29 3.02 6.67 4.73
CA GLN A 29 2.14 5.51 4.75
C GLN A 29 1.70 5.10 3.34
N ALA A 30 1.38 6.07 2.46
CA ALA A 30 1.06 5.79 1.07
C ALA A 30 2.24 5.14 0.33
N LEU A 31 3.46 5.64 0.51
CA LEU A 31 4.67 5.05 -0.08
C LEU A 31 4.88 3.60 0.40
N VAL A 32 4.75 3.34 1.70
CA VAL A 32 4.94 1.98 2.25
C VAL A 32 3.82 1.04 1.80
N LEU A 33 2.58 1.54 1.67
CA LEU A 33 1.49 0.78 1.06
C LEU A 33 1.76 0.43 -0.40
N SER A 34 2.41 1.31 -1.16
CA SER A 34 2.85 0.98 -2.53
C SER A 34 3.80 -0.22 -2.55
N VAL A 35 4.77 -0.24 -1.63
CA VAL A 35 5.72 -1.36 -1.48
C VAL A 35 5.01 -2.65 -1.06
N LEU A 36 4.02 -2.56 -0.16
CA LEU A 36 3.18 -3.71 0.21
C LEU A 36 2.42 -4.24 -1.01
N GLY A 37 1.84 -3.37 -1.83
CA GLY A 37 1.14 -3.76 -3.06
C GLY A 37 2.03 -4.52 -4.04
N VAL A 38 3.26 -4.04 -4.27
CA VAL A 38 4.26 -4.75 -5.10
C VAL A 38 4.65 -6.09 -4.49
N SER A 39 4.86 -6.14 -3.17
CA SER A 39 5.22 -7.38 -2.47
C SER A 39 4.11 -8.44 -2.56
N LEU A 40 2.86 -8.03 -2.47
CA LEU A 40 1.70 -8.90 -2.68
C LEU A 40 1.57 -9.36 -4.14
N ALA A 41 1.82 -8.48 -5.11
CA ALA A 41 1.83 -8.87 -6.52
C ALA A 41 2.90 -9.96 -6.79
N LEU A 42 4.10 -9.79 -6.24
CA LEU A 42 5.17 -10.78 -6.29
C LEU A 42 4.74 -12.12 -5.66
N LEU A 43 4.14 -12.08 -4.46
CA LEU A 43 3.63 -13.28 -3.79
C LEU A 43 2.59 -14.01 -4.66
N PHE A 44 1.65 -13.28 -5.27
CA PHE A 44 0.67 -13.90 -6.17
C PHE A 44 1.30 -14.51 -7.42
N THR A 45 2.34 -13.89 -7.99
CA THR A 45 3.10 -14.50 -9.09
C THR A 45 3.77 -15.81 -8.64
N VAL A 46 4.37 -15.84 -7.45
CA VAL A 46 4.98 -17.07 -6.90
C VAL A 46 3.92 -18.15 -6.68
N LEU A 47 2.75 -17.77 -6.17
CA LEU A 47 1.60 -18.66 -5.95
C LEU A 47 0.84 -19.05 -7.23
N GLN A 48 1.37 -18.76 -8.41
CA GLN A 48 0.76 -19.10 -9.71
C GLN A 48 -0.60 -18.43 -9.96
N ALA A 49 -0.83 -17.24 -9.38
CA ALA A 49 -2.00 -16.40 -9.61
C ALA A 49 -1.62 -15.09 -10.33
N PRO A 50 -1.10 -15.14 -11.58
CA PRO A 50 -0.52 -13.98 -12.25
C PRO A 50 -1.54 -12.87 -12.55
N ASP A 51 -2.77 -13.21 -12.93
CA ASP A 51 -3.81 -12.22 -13.24
C ASP A 51 -4.23 -11.41 -11.99
N VAL A 52 -4.28 -12.11 -10.85
CA VAL A 52 -4.50 -11.49 -9.53
C VAL A 52 -3.30 -10.62 -9.17
N GLY A 53 -2.07 -11.08 -9.45
CA GLY A 53 -0.83 -10.33 -9.23
C GLY A 53 -0.76 -9.04 -10.04
N LEU A 54 -1.11 -9.07 -11.33
CA LEU A 54 -1.17 -7.89 -12.21
C LEU A 54 -2.21 -6.89 -11.72
N SER A 55 -3.40 -7.38 -11.36
CA SER A 55 -4.47 -6.56 -10.79
C SER A 55 -4.02 -5.91 -9.47
N GLN A 56 -3.35 -6.68 -8.61
CA GLN A 56 -2.82 -6.21 -7.33
C GLN A 56 -1.70 -5.19 -7.52
N LEU A 57 -0.85 -5.37 -8.54
CA LEU A 57 0.20 -4.42 -8.85
C LEU A 57 -0.42 -3.07 -9.23
N ALA A 58 -1.43 -3.05 -10.10
CA ALA A 58 -2.12 -1.81 -10.47
C ALA A 58 -2.87 -1.18 -9.28
N VAL A 59 -3.70 -1.97 -8.59
CA VAL A 59 -4.60 -1.45 -7.56
C VAL A 59 -3.88 -1.16 -6.26
N GLY A 60 -3.17 -2.15 -5.72
CA GLY A 60 -2.52 -2.08 -4.42
C GLY A 60 -1.32 -1.15 -4.41
N SER A 61 -0.52 -1.09 -5.50
CA SER A 61 0.69 -0.25 -5.51
C SER A 61 0.45 1.20 -5.94
N VAL A 62 -0.59 1.46 -6.74
CA VAL A 62 -0.85 2.80 -7.31
C VAL A 62 -2.19 3.37 -6.87
N LEU A 63 -3.31 2.70 -7.18
CA LEU A 63 -4.64 3.28 -6.95
C LEU A 63 -4.90 3.54 -5.46
N THR A 64 -4.72 2.55 -4.60
CA THR A 64 -5.02 2.68 -3.17
C THR A 64 -4.18 3.80 -2.50
N PRO A 65 -2.84 3.84 -2.67
CA PRO A 65 -2.00 4.93 -2.15
C PRO A 65 -2.42 6.31 -2.66
N LEU A 66 -2.72 6.44 -3.96
CA LEU A 66 -3.16 7.69 -4.57
C LEU A 66 -4.49 8.17 -4.00
N LEU A 67 -5.48 7.28 -3.87
CA LEU A 67 -6.77 7.58 -3.28
C LEU A 67 -6.64 8.05 -1.83
N ILE A 68 -5.77 7.40 -1.04
CA ILE A 68 -5.50 7.82 0.35
C ILE A 68 -4.90 9.23 0.38
N MET A 69 -3.87 9.52 -0.43
CA MET A 69 -3.25 10.84 -0.48
C MET A 69 -4.25 11.93 -0.91
N LEU A 70 -5.04 11.67 -1.95
CA LEU A 70 -6.05 12.62 -2.42
C LEU A 70 -7.13 12.87 -1.37
N SER A 71 -7.56 11.81 -0.67
CA SER A 71 -8.55 11.90 0.40
C SER A 71 -8.03 12.73 1.57
N VAL A 72 -6.82 12.47 2.05
CA VAL A 72 -6.18 13.23 3.13
C VAL A 72 -5.99 14.69 2.74
N ARG A 73 -5.54 14.96 1.51
CA ARG A 73 -5.39 16.33 1.00
C ARG A 73 -6.74 17.05 0.97
N ARG A 74 -7.81 16.37 0.57
CA ARG A 74 -9.17 16.94 0.52
C ARG A 74 -9.70 17.27 1.92
N VAL A 75 -9.52 16.37 2.89
CA VAL A 75 -9.95 16.58 4.29
C VAL A 75 -9.18 17.74 4.92
N ARG A 76 -7.85 17.77 4.78
CA ARG A 76 -7.02 18.87 5.31
C ARG A 76 -7.40 20.24 4.74
N ARG A 77 -7.74 20.31 3.44
CA ARG A 77 -8.21 21.57 2.82
C ARG A 77 -9.54 22.03 3.41
N ARG A 78 -10.52 21.13 3.58
CA ARG A 78 -11.83 21.47 4.17
C ARG A 78 -11.74 21.96 5.61
N GLY A 79 -10.83 21.39 6.41
CA GLY A 79 -10.60 21.84 7.79
C GLY A 79 -10.16 23.31 7.86
N ARG A 80 -9.18 23.70 7.04
CA ARG A 80 -8.67 25.09 7.01
C ARG A 80 -9.73 26.12 6.66
N THR A 81 -10.58 25.84 5.66
CA THR A 81 -11.67 26.75 5.27
C THR A 81 -12.72 26.92 6.38
N ARG A 82 -12.92 25.91 7.24
CA ARG A 82 -13.88 26.00 8.35
C ARG A 82 -13.35 26.78 9.54
N ASP A 83 -12.04 26.73 9.80
CA ASP A 83 -11.40 27.53 10.86
C ASP A 83 -11.34 29.02 10.48
N GLU A 84 -11.12 29.37 9.21
CA GLU A 84 -11.14 30.76 8.72
C GLU A 84 -12.54 31.41 8.78
N ALA A 85 -13.60 30.60 8.84
CA ALA A 85 -14.99 31.07 8.91
C ALA A 85 -15.51 31.23 10.36
N ARG A 86 -14.69 30.91 11.38
CA ARG A 86 -15.01 31.08 12.81
C ARG A 86 -14.26 32.26 13.40
#